data_AF-A0A158P7E3-F1
#
_entry.id   AF-A0A158P7E3-F1
#
_cell.length_a   1.000
_cell.length_b   1.000
_cell.length_c   1.000
_cell.angle_alpha   90.00
_cell.angle_beta   90.00
_cell.angle_gamma   90.00
#
_symmetry.space_group_name_H-M   'P 1'
#
loop_
_entity.id
_entity.type
_entity.pdbx_description
1 polymer ?
#
loop_
_entity_poly.entity_id
_entity_poly.type
_entity_poly.pdbx_seq_one_letter_code
_entity_poly.pdbx_strand_id
1 'polypeptide(L)'
;MSLEKQKIPVVANGMRRCVMGAGIFSFHSRLHNSMRPVYFSKVNLFEKCRPSSTDPIAECLQYERKSPIEHILLRPDAYVGSTVPAEDPDVWVISDDGLHAVQISLTYSSALLKIFDEILVNAADNKQRDAQMDEIKVNVDRKSCAVTVYNNGRGLPIEVHPVEGIYVPTLVFGSLFTSSNYDDREVKIVGGRNGYGAKLCNIFSKEFVVETSSKESSRYFKQVWTNNMCGCSEPTVKEQTVSDGTRITFRPDVEKFGITALDDDICKMFRKRTYDIAGTLHGVTVYYNNERVKVSSFRDYVNLYSDEDVSNHVLYVNASRRWQWAVKRSQSGFQQISFVNNIATTSVKNHLCVFVNALIENPAFSSQSKSVLTTSASKFGSKCICDVNTVQSWAIESGLVEELINESMAREGRSARKVKPKVCRSDDLSNIVKLEDANWAGDAVLSQQCRLFVTEGMQKHYRCSFILI
;
A
#
# COMPACT_ATOMS: atom_id res chain seq x y z
N MET A 1 -52.19 -26.64 -5.38
CA MET A 1 -51.68 -26.78 -6.76
C MET A 1 -50.42 -25.92 -6.84
N SER A 2 -49.23 -26.50 -6.68
CA SER A 2 -48.41 -27.12 -7.74
C SER A 2 -47.37 -26.11 -8.27
N LEU A 3 -46.22 -26.06 -7.59
CA LEU A 3 -45.03 -25.32 -8.04
C LEU A 3 -44.20 -26.22 -8.97
N GLU A 4 -44.01 -25.82 -10.22
CA GLU A 4 -43.08 -26.49 -11.13
C GLU A 4 -41.63 -26.13 -10.80
N LYS A 5 -40.78 -27.16 -10.64
CA LYS A 5 -39.32 -27.03 -10.54
C LYS A 5 -38.69 -27.47 -11.86
N GLN A 6 -38.06 -26.54 -12.58
CA GLN A 6 -37.19 -26.91 -13.71
C GLN A 6 -35.97 -27.69 -13.21
N LYS A 7 -35.64 -28.78 -13.91
CA LYS A 7 -34.44 -29.60 -13.66
C LYS A 7 -33.33 -29.22 -14.64
N ILE A 8 -32.11 -29.07 -14.14
CA ILE A 8 -30.88 -29.02 -14.94
C ILE A 8 -30.22 -30.41 -14.88
N PRO A 9 -29.80 -31.02 -16.00
CA PRO A 9 -29.25 -32.38 -16.00
C PRO A 9 -27.79 -32.43 -15.54
N VAL A 10 -27.48 -33.39 -14.65
CA VAL A 10 -26.10 -33.72 -14.25
C VAL A 10 -25.52 -34.74 -15.22
N VAL A 11 -24.39 -34.43 -15.85
CA VAL A 11 -23.64 -35.36 -16.69
C VAL A 11 -22.67 -36.15 -15.81
N ALA A 12 -22.96 -37.42 -15.57
CA ALA A 12 -22.05 -38.36 -14.90
C ALA A 12 -21.25 -39.14 -15.95
N ASN A 13 -19.92 -38.95 -16.00
CA ASN A 13 -19.03 -39.81 -16.79
C ASN A 13 -18.46 -40.94 -15.91
N GLY A 14 -18.63 -42.17 -16.37
CA GLY A 14 -18.45 -43.37 -15.55
C GLY A 14 -17.03 -43.93 -15.49
N MET A 15 -16.73 -44.59 -14.37
CA MET A 15 -15.57 -45.48 -14.24
C MET A 15 -15.68 -46.66 -15.21
N ARG A 16 -14.55 -47.09 -15.79
CA ARG A 16 -14.38 -48.46 -16.30
C ARG A 16 -13.18 -49.13 -15.65
N ARG A 17 -13.40 -50.29 -15.03
CA ARG A 17 -12.36 -51.21 -14.59
C ARG A 17 -11.81 -51.97 -15.81
N CYS A 18 -10.50 -52.19 -15.87
CA CYS A 18 -9.92 -53.23 -16.71
C CYS A 18 -9.52 -54.43 -15.84
N VAL A 19 -9.84 -55.64 -16.31
CA VAL A 19 -9.55 -56.92 -15.66
C VAL A 19 -8.51 -57.67 -16.50
N MET A 20 -7.73 -58.55 -15.86
CA MET A 20 -6.60 -59.27 -16.45
C MET A 20 -6.94 -60.10 -17.70
N GLY A 21 -5.94 -60.26 -18.56
CA GLY A 21 -5.85 -61.33 -19.57
C GLY A 21 -4.44 -61.92 -19.58
N ALA A 22 -4.32 -63.24 -19.52
CA ALA A 22 -3.04 -63.94 -19.54
C ALA A 22 -2.57 -64.26 -20.97
N GLY A 23 -1.26 -64.33 -21.20
CA GLY A 23 -0.66 -64.72 -22.48
C GLY A 23 0.75 -65.28 -22.30
N ILE A 24 0.94 -66.54 -22.71
CA ILE A 24 2.19 -67.30 -22.62
C ILE A 24 2.96 -67.17 -23.95
N PHE A 25 4.28 -66.96 -23.92
CA PHE A 25 5.20 -67.37 -25.00
C PHE A 25 6.65 -67.57 -24.50
N SER A 26 7.51 -68.18 -25.31
CA SER A 26 8.54 -69.16 -24.86
C SER A 26 10.01 -68.84 -25.15
N PHE A 27 10.89 -69.29 -24.24
CA PHE A 27 12.28 -69.83 -24.40
C PHE A 27 13.17 -69.48 -25.62
N HIS A 28 14.39 -69.00 -25.32
CA HIS A 28 15.74 -69.41 -25.84
C HIS A 28 16.79 -68.74 -24.92
N SER A 29 17.59 -69.41 -24.05
CA SER A 29 18.67 -70.42 -24.19
C SER A 29 20.09 -69.88 -24.52
N ARG A 30 21.00 -69.89 -23.52
CA ARG A 30 22.39 -70.45 -23.47
C ARG A 30 23.27 -69.71 -22.43
N LEU A 31 23.76 -70.40 -21.37
CA LEU A 31 25.15 -70.91 -21.15
C LEU A 31 26.24 -69.81 -21.02
N HIS A 32 27.24 -69.81 -20.11
CA HIS A 32 27.74 -70.81 -19.14
C HIS A 32 28.66 -70.10 -18.08
N ASN A 33 28.69 -70.53 -16.80
CA ASN A 33 29.88 -70.70 -15.91
C ASN A 33 29.67 -70.54 -14.37
N SER A 34 29.52 -71.69 -13.70
CA SER A 34 30.50 -72.27 -12.75
C SER A 34 31.12 -71.44 -11.58
N MET A 35 30.71 -71.86 -10.38
CA MET A 35 31.46 -71.96 -9.10
C MET A 35 31.63 -70.77 -8.12
N ARG A 36 31.79 -71.16 -6.84
CA ARG A 36 31.61 -70.43 -5.57
C ARG A 36 32.97 -70.22 -4.85
N PRO A 37 33.03 -69.74 -3.60
CA PRO A 37 32.47 -68.53 -2.98
C PRO A 37 33.56 -67.64 -2.35
N VAL A 38 33.24 -66.39 -1.95
CA VAL A 38 34.05 -65.63 -0.98
C VAL A 38 33.22 -65.26 0.23
N TYR A 39 33.67 -65.67 1.41
CA TYR A 39 33.11 -65.28 2.71
C TYR A 39 33.45 -63.82 3.00
N PHE A 40 32.49 -62.98 3.37
CA PHE A 40 32.72 -61.92 4.37
C PHE A 40 31.45 -61.60 5.18
N SER A 41 31.62 -61.67 6.51
CA SER A 41 30.86 -61.01 7.60
C SER A 41 29.37 -60.65 7.43
N LYS A 42 28.55 -61.15 8.36
CA LYS A 42 27.20 -60.64 8.66
C LYS A 42 27.20 -59.12 8.87
N VAL A 43 26.51 -58.39 8.00
CA VAL A 43 26.00 -57.05 8.31
C VAL A 43 24.50 -57.18 8.56
N ASN A 44 24.05 -56.85 9.77
CA ASN A 44 22.63 -56.82 10.12
C ASN A 44 21.96 -55.61 9.45
N LEU A 45 21.51 -55.77 8.20
CA LEU A 45 20.62 -54.81 7.53
C LEU A 45 19.19 -54.92 8.09
N PHE A 46 19.02 -54.51 9.35
CA PHE A 46 17.73 -54.33 10.02
C PHE A 46 17.64 -52.96 10.71
N GLU A 47 18.11 -51.90 10.04
CA GLU A 47 17.71 -50.53 10.38
C GLU A 47 16.47 -50.11 9.60
N LYS A 48 15.32 -50.39 10.24
CA LYS A 48 14.05 -49.67 10.15
C LYS A 48 13.85 -48.81 8.90
N CYS A 49 13.32 -49.40 7.83
CA CYS A 49 12.40 -48.66 6.97
C CYS A 49 11.28 -48.10 7.84
N ARG A 50 11.27 -46.79 8.10
CA ARG A 50 10.08 -46.13 8.65
C ARG A 50 8.97 -46.29 7.61
N PRO A 51 7.83 -46.90 7.92
CA PRO A 51 6.71 -46.90 6.98
C PRO A 51 6.26 -45.45 6.81
N SER A 52 6.38 -44.91 5.60
CA SER A 52 5.73 -43.66 5.23
C SER A 52 4.24 -43.91 4.99
N SER A 53 3.54 -44.33 6.05
CA SER A 53 2.09 -44.37 6.07
C SER A 53 1.59 -42.96 6.34
N THR A 54 1.44 -42.17 5.27
CA THR A 54 0.48 -41.06 5.29
C THR A 54 -0.89 -41.71 5.38
N ASP A 55 -1.41 -41.85 6.61
CA ASP A 55 -2.81 -42.18 6.82
C ASP A 55 -3.65 -41.06 6.18
N PRO A 56 -4.44 -41.36 5.13
CA PRO A 56 -5.19 -40.32 4.42
C PRO A 56 -6.19 -39.61 5.32
N ILE A 57 -6.64 -40.23 6.43
CA ILE A 57 -7.54 -39.59 7.39
C ILE A 57 -6.75 -38.59 8.25
N ALA A 58 -5.58 -38.97 8.78
CA ALA A 58 -4.68 -38.05 9.48
C ALA A 58 -4.17 -36.91 8.59
N GLU A 59 -4.01 -37.14 7.28
CA GLU A 59 -3.69 -36.10 6.30
C GLU A 59 -4.91 -35.19 6.04
N CYS A 60 -6.11 -35.74 5.84
CA CYS A 60 -7.35 -34.96 5.72
C CYS A 60 -7.61 -34.05 6.93
N LEU A 61 -7.27 -34.49 8.15
CA LEU A 61 -7.43 -33.69 9.37
C LEU A 61 -6.48 -32.49 9.47
N GLN A 62 -5.48 -32.36 8.59
CA GLN A 62 -4.60 -31.16 8.52
C GLN A 62 -5.25 -30.00 7.73
N TYR A 63 -6.30 -30.27 6.95
CA TYR A 63 -6.95 -29.26 6.12
C TYR A 63 -8.08 -28.56 6.87
N GLU A 64 -7.82 -27.36 7.36
CA GLU A 64 -8.79 -26.57 8.12
C GLU A 64 -9.48 -25.50 7.25
N ARG A 65 -10.81 -25.37 7.40
CA ARG A 65 -11.56 -24.22 6.88
C ARG A 65 -11.76 -23.19 8.00
N LYS A 66 -11.34 -21.95 7.76
CA LYS A 66 -11.59 -20.81 8.65
C LYS A 66 -12.75 -19.95 8.14
N SER A 67 -13.47 -19.31 9.04
CA SER A 67 -14.39 -18.22 8.71
C SER A 67 -13.63 -16.95 8.28
N PRO A 68 -14.28 -15.98 7.63
CA PRO A 68 -13.62 -14.75 7.20
C PRO A 68 -12.96 -13.96 8.34
N ILE A 69 -13.60 -13.86 9.50
CA ILE A 69 -13.07 -13.12 10.67
C ILE A 69 -11.85 -13.85 11.25
N GLU A 70 -11.93 -15.18 11.43
CA GLU A 70 -10.79 -15.99 11.90
C GLU A 70 -9.59 -15.88 10.95
N HIS A 71 -9.82 -15.89 9.63
CA HIS A 71 -8.75 -15.75 8.65
C HIS A 71 -8.09 -14.36 8.71
N ILE A 72 -8.88 -13.28 8.85
CA ILE A 72 -8.36 -11.91 9.02
C ILE A 72 -7.49 -11.80 10.28
N LEU A 73 -7.93 -12.39 11.40
CA LEU A 73 -7.18 -12.39 12.66
C LEU A 73 -5.93 -13.28 12.62
N LEU A 74 -5.94 -14.38 11.86
CA LEU A 74 -4.81 -15.32 11.71
C LEU A 74 -3.75 -14.82 10.71
N ARG A 75 -4.16 -14.03 9.72
CA ARG A 75 -3.32 -13.54 8.60
C ARG A 75 -3.53 -12.03 8.36
N PRO A 76 -3.21 -11.18 9.35
CA PRO A 76 -3.47 -9.73 9.28
C PRO A 76 -2.73 -9.04 8.11
N ASP A 77 -1.57 -9.55 7.71
CA ASP A 77 -0.70 -8.95 6.69
C ASP A 77 -1.39 -8.73 5.34
N ALA A 78 -2.31 -9.63 4.96
CA ALA A 78 -3.06 -9.53 3.71
C ALA A 78 -4.13 -8.42 3.72
N TYR A 79 -4.48 -7.89 4.90
CA TYR A 79 -5.59 -6.96 5.09
C TYR A 79 -5.14 -5.60 5.65
N VAL A 80 -4.37 -5.61 6.74
CA VAL A 80 -3.97 -4.42 7.51
C VAL A 80 -2.45 -4.25 7.59
N GLY A 81 -1.67 -5.28 7.32
CA GLY A 81 -0.21 -5.29 7.49
C GLY A 81 0.23 -6.02 8.76
N SER A 82 1.51 -5.88 9.14
CA SER A 82 2.04 -6.52 10.34
C SER A 82 1.40 -5.94 11.59
N THR A 83 0.89 -6.81 12.47
CA THR A 83 0.46 -6.45 13.82
C THR A 83 1.63 -6.34 14.79
N VAL A 84 2.75 -7.01 14.52
CA VAL A 84 3.97 -6.92 15.34
C VAL A 84 4.58 -5.52 15.19
N PRO A 85 4.90 -4.81 16.30
CA PRO A 85 5.63 -3.54 16.23
C PRO A 85 7.00 -3.74 15.62
N ALA A 86 7.38 -2.84 14.70
CA ALA A 86 8.69 -2.82 14.08
C ALA A 86 9.30 -1.43 14.23
N GLU A 87 10.63 -1.37 14.36
CA GLU A 87 11.38 -0.12 14.31
C GLU A 87 11.42 0.40 12.87
N ASP A 88 11.08 1.67 12.68
CA ASP A 88 11.25 2.43 11.46
C ASP A 88 12.12 3.66 11.80
N PRO A 89 13.39 3.73 11.32
CA PRO A 89 14.36 4.70 11.81
C PRO A 89 14.17 6.13 11.26
N ASP A 90 13.44 6.28 10.15
CA ASP A 90 13.40 7.50 9.34
C ASP A 90 11.99 8.13 9.28
N VAL A 91 11.19 7.96 10.34
CA VAL A 91 9.78 8.33 10.37
C VAL A 91 9.59 9.84 10.55
N TRP A 92 8.86 10.45 9.62
CA TRP A 92 8.37 11.82 9.77
C TRP A 92 7.23 11.90 10.79
N VAL A 93 7.44 12.67 11.85
CA VAL A 93 6.42 13.08 12.83
C VAL A 93 6.27 14.60 12.83
N ILE A 94 5.15 15.09 13.37
CA ILE A 94 4.95 16.53 13.57
C ILE A 94 5.40 16.91 14.98
N SER A 95 6.20 17.98 15.10
CA SER A 95 6.67 18.56 16.35
C SER A 95 5.53 18.96 17.29
N ASP A 96 5.77 19.00 18.60
CA ASP A 96 4.73 19.27 19.59
C ASP A 96 4.04 20.63 19.40
N ASP A 97 4.78 21.65 18.95
CA ASP A 97 4.24 22.97 18.58
C ASP A 97 3.30 22.93 17.35
N GLY A 98 3.31 21.86 16.55
CA GLY A 98 2.51 21.70 15.34
C GLY A 98 2.97 22.54 14.15
N LEU A 99 4.21 23.05 14.17
CA LEU A 99 4.74 23.95 13.14
C LEU A 99 5.75 23.29 12.19
N HIS A 100 6.39 22.20 12.61
CA HIS A 100 7.47 21.54 11.87
C HIS A 100 7.24 20.02 11.78
N ALA A 101 7.86 19.39 10.79
CA ALA A 101 7.98 17.95 10.68
C ALA A 101 9.45 17.56 10.92
N VAL A 102 9.67 16.52 11.71
CA VAL A 102 11.01 16.01 12.07
C VAL A 102 11.10 14.51 11.82
N GLN A 103 12.27 14.01 11.42
CA GLN A 103 12.52 12.57 11.31
C GLN A 103 13.06 12.03 12.64
N ILE A 104 12.46 10.95 13.13
CA ILE A 104 12.91 10.21 14.32
C ILE A 104 12.68 8.70 14.12
N SER A 105 13.45 7.87 14.81
CA SER A 105 13.13 6.44 14.93
C SER A 105 11.90 6.26 15.83
N LEU A 106 10.94 5.45 15.38
CA LEU A 106 9.78 5.01 16.15
C LEU A 106 9.61 3.50 16.05
N THR A 107 9.07 2.87 17.10
CA THR A 107 8.63 1.47 17.06
C THR A 107 7.11 1.41 17.13
N TYR A 108 6.44 1.00 16.04
CA TYR A 108 4.98 0.97 16.00
C TYR A 108 4.43 -0.19 15.15
N SER A 109 3.16 -0.53 15.42
CA SER A 109 2.44 -1.56 14.67
C SER A 109 1.81 -0.97 13.40
N SER A 110 2.26 -1.42 12.23
CA SER A 110 1.75 -0.95 10.94
C SER A 110 0.24 -1.18 10.77
N ALA A 111 -0.26 -2.32 11.28
CA ALA A 111 -1.67 -2.66 11.26
C ALA A 111 -2.53 -1.76 12.16
N LEU A 112 -2.00 -1.34 13.32
CA LEU A 112 -2.69 -0.42 14.23
C LEU A 112 -2.83 0.97 13.59
N LEU A 113 -1.78 1.47 12.95
CA LEU A 113 -1.85 2.68 12.14
C LEU A 113 -2.86 2.53 10.98
N LYS A 114 -2.90 1.35 10.35
CA LYS A 114 -3.78 1.10 9.20
C LYS A 114 -5.26 1.04 9.57
N ILE A 115 -5.64 0.51 10.73
CA ILE A 115 -7.06 0.52 11.14
C ILE A 115 -7.55 1.92 11.51
N PHE A 116 -6.69 2.78 12.06
CA PHE A 116 -6.97 4.20 12.24
C PHE A 116 -7.14 4.92 10.90
N ASP A 117 -6.20 4.69 9.97
CA ASP A 117 -6.22 5.25 8.62
C ASP A 117 -7.51 4.93 7.86
N GLU A 118 -8.02 3.70 7.91
CA GLU A 118 -9.28 3.36 7.21
C GLU A 118 -10.48 4.14 7.78
N ILE A 119 -10.56 4.39 9.09
CA ILE A 119 -11.64 5.23 9.66
C ILE A 119 -11.46 6.70 9.27
N LEU A 120 -10.24 7.20 9.34
CA LEU A 120 -9.92 8.60 9.00
C LEU A 120 -10.14 8.90 7.51
N VAL A 121 -9.80 7.98 6.61
CA VAL A 121 -10.08 8.09 5.17
C VAL A 121 -11.58 8.01 4.88
N ASN A 122 -12.35 7.19 5.61
CA ASN A 122 -13.82 7.18 5.47
C ASN A 122 -14.45 8.53 5.86
N ALA A 123 -13.93 9.19 6.90
CA ALA A 123 -14.34 10.54 7.28
C ALA A 123 -13.98 11.58 6.19
N ALA A 124 -12.77 11.50 5.62
CA ALA A 124 -12.34 12.38 4.53
C ALA A 124 -13.15 12.15 3.23
N ASP A 125 -13.48 10.90 2.89
CA ASP A 125 -14.33 10.54 1.75
C ASP A 125 -15.74 11.15 1.84
N ASN A 126 -16.23 11.48 3.05
CA ASN A 126 -17.54 12.11 3.21
C ASN A 126 -17.59 13.52 2.61
N LYS A 127 -16.46 14.24 2.50
CA LYS A 127 -16.37 15.55 1.80
C LYS A 127 -16.76 15.45 0.31
N GLN A 128 -16.59 14.27 -0.30
CA GLN A 128 -16.97 14.03 -1.69
C GLN A 128 -18.46 13.69 -1.84
N ARG A 129 -19.09 13.17 -0.78
CA ARG A 129 -20.52 12.84 -0.70
C ARG A 129 -21.36 14.04 -0.31
N ASP A 130 -20.80 14.89 0.56
CA ASP A 130 -21.38 16.14 1.01
C ASP A 130 -20.33 17.25 0.98
N ALA A 131 -20.48 18.16 0.02
CA ALA A 131 -19.61 19.32 -0.13
C ALA A 131 -19.71 20.30 1.07
N GLN A 132 -20.80 20.25 1.86
CA GLN A 132 -21.02 21.09 3.03
C GLN A 132 -20.27 20.60 4.28
N MET A 133 -19.71 19.38 4.27
CA MET A 133 -18.86 18.92 5.37
C MET A 133 -17.64 19.83 5.50
N ASP A 134 -17.42 20.44 6.66
CA ASP A 134 -16.33 21.39 6.90
C ASP A 134 -15.53 21.09 8.18
N GLU A 135 -15.84 20.01 8.90
CA GLU A 135 -15.19 19.66 10.16
C GLU A 135 -14.86 18.16 10.27
N ILE A 136 -13.61 17.85 10.66
CA ILE A 136 -13.18 16.53 11.17
C ILE A 136 -12.54 16.71 12.55
N LYS A 137 -12.92 15.87 13.52
CA LYS A 137 -12.35 15.83 14.87
C LYS A 137 -11.79 14.44 15.18
N VAL A 138 -10.50 14.36 15.46
CA VAL A 138 -9.83 13.18 16.00
C VAL A 138 -9.56 13.39 17.48
N ASN A 139 -9.86 12.39 18.32
CA ASN A 139 -9.53 12.38 19.74
C ASN A 139 -8.96 11.02 20.13
N VAL A 140 -7.79 11.00 20.78
CA VAL A 140 -7.05 9.82 21.20
C VAL A 140 -6.89 9.86 22.71
N ASP A 141 -7.72 9.10 23.43
CA ASP A 141 -7.61 8.92 24.87
C ASP A 141 -6.71 7.72 25.19
N ARG A 142 -5.46 8.01 25.58
CA ARG A 142 -4.49 6.99 26.01
C ARG A 142 -4.94 6.23 27.27
N LYS A 143 -5.80 6.80 28.13
CA LYS A 143 -6.23 6.16 29.39
C LYS A 143 -7.24 5.06 29.16
N SER A 144 -8.26 5.29 28.34
CA SER A 144 -9.25 4.25 27.97
C SER A 144 -8.93 3.52 26.67
N CYS A 145 -7.75 3.81 26.07
CA CYS A 145 -7.31 3.34 24.76
C CYS A 145 -8.37 3.54 23.66
N ALA A 146 -9.14 4.63 23.75
CA ALA A 146 -10.22 4.94 22.83
C ALA A 146 -9.77 5.96 21.79
N VAL A 147 -9.96 5.63 20.52
CA VAL A 147 -9.77 6.55 19.40
C VAL A 147 -11.14 6.90 18.84
N THR A 148 -11.44 8.20 18.79
CA THR A 148 -12.70 8.73 18.23
C THR A 148 -12.39 9.57 17.01
N VAL A 149 -13.06 9.27 15.90
CA VAL A 149 -13.06 10.08 14.68
C VAL A 149 -14.51 10.53 14.44
N TYR A 150 -14.69 11.83 14.29
CA TYR A 150 -15.97 12.46 13.95
C TYR A 150 -15.81 13.29 12.69
N ASN A 151 -16.81 13.24 11.82
CA ASN A 151 -17.02 14.23 10.77
C ASN A 151 -18.45 14.76 10.84
N ASN A 152 -18.63 16.04 10.49
CA ASN A 152 -19.95 16.60 10.26
C ASN A 152 -20.42 16.35 8.82
N GLY A 153 -21.39 17.13 8.34
CA GLY A 153 -22.06 16.90 7.06
C GLY A 153 -22.99 15.70 7.12
N ARG A 154 -23.56 15.32 5.97
CA ARG A 154 -24.54 14.24 5.83
C ARG A 154 -24.04 12.95 6.49
N GLY A 155 -24.81 12.45 7.45
CA GLY A 155 -24.61 11.13 8.07
C GLY A 155 -25.09 9.98 7.17
N LEU A 156 -25.02 8.75 7.68
CA LEU A 156 -25.53 7.59 6.96
C LEU A 156 -27.07 7.56 6.96
N PRO A 157 -27.73 6.97 5.94
CA PRO A 157 -29.17 6.74 5.97
C PRO A 157 -29.54 5.80 7.13
N ILE A 158 -30.45 6.21 8.02
CA ILE A 158 -30.89 5.41 9.17
C ILE A 158 -32.19 4.68 8.80
N GLU A 159 -32.09 3.82 7.79
CA GLU A 159 -33.19 3.00 7.28
C GLU A 159 -32.81 1.52 7.26
N VAL A 160 -33.83 0.66 7.31
CA VAL A 160 -33.67 -0.79 7.13
C VAL A 160 -33.44 -1.08 5.65
N HIS A 161 -32.34 -1.77 5.33
CA HIS A 161 -32.01 -2.13 3.95
C HIS A 161 -33.01 -3.18 3.41
N PRO A 162 -33.66 -2.95 2.26
CA PRO A 162 -34.83 -3.74 1.84
C PRO A 162 -34.52 -5.20 1.51
N VAL A 163 -33.26 -5.54 1.20
CA VAL A 163 -32.81 -6.91 0.91
C VAL A 163 -32.24 -7.60 2.16
N GLU A 164 -31.48 -6.88 2.97
CA GLU A 164 -30.70 -7.46 4.09
C GLU A 164 -31.48 -7.48 5.41
N GLY A 165 -32.60 -6.75 5.49
CA GLY A 165 -33.48 -6.74 6.67
C GLY A 165 -32.91 -6.04 7.92
N ILE A 166 -31.71 -5.45 7.82
CA ILE A 166 -31.02 -4.73 8.90
C ILE A 166 -30.77 -3.26 8.54
N TYR A 167 -30.53 -2.42 9.54
CA TYR A 167 -30.20 -1.01 9.33
C TYR A 167 -28.92 -0.83 8.49
N VAL A 168 -28.90 0.17 7.61
CA VAL A 168 -27.74 0.45 6.74
C VAL A 168 -26.44 0.69 7.53
N PRO A 169 -26.40 1.42 8.66
CA PRO A 169 -25.20 1.50 9.49
C PRO A 169 -24.75 0.14 10.05
N THR A 170 -25.67 -0.72 10.47
CA THR A 170 -25.38 -2.10 10.92
C THR A 170 -24.71 -2.90 9.80
N LEU A 171 -25.26 -2.85 8.58
CA LEU A 171 -24.73 -3.53 7.40
C LEU A 171 -23.33 -3.02 7.01
N VAL A 172 -23.13 -1.70 7.01
CA VAL A 172 -21.89 -1.05 6.54
C VAL A 172 -20.72 -1.24 7.53
N PHE A 173 -20.98 -1.41 8.83
CA PHE A 173 -19.95 -1.55 9.86
C PHE A 173 -19.83 -2.95 10.49
N GLY A 174 -20.87 -3.78 10.43
CA GLY A 174 -20.90 -5.13 11.00
C GLY A 174 -20.75 -6.28 9.99
N SER A 175 -20.94 -6.03 8.68
CA SER A 175 -20.86 -7.07 7.65
C SER A 175 -19.67 -6.85 6.72
N LEU A 176 -18.86 -7.90 6.52
CA LEU A 176 -17.79 -7.90 5.52
C LEU A 176 -18.39 -7.84 4.10
N PHE A 177 -17.58 -7.40 3.14
CA PHE A 177 -17.99 -7.27 1.72
C PHE A 177 -19.17 -6.30 1.48
N THR A 178 -19.29 -5.24 2.30
CA THR A 178 -20.28 -4.17 2.11
C THR A 178 -19.62 -2.83 1.77
N SER A 179 -20.09 -2.20 0.69
CA SER A 179 -19.56 -0.94 0.13
C SER A 179 -20.60 -0.26 -0.74
N SER A 180 -20.61 1.09 -0.76
CA SER A 180 -21.33 1.90 -1.75
C SER A 180 -20.56 2.03 -3.08
N ASN A 181 -19.35 1.46 -3.15
CA ASN A 181 -18.36 1.73 -4.19
C ASN A 181 -18.09 0.48 -5.05
N TYR A 182 -19.07 -0.42 -5.18
CA TYR A 182 -18.98 -1.61 -6.04
C TYR A 182 -19.46 -1.39 -7.48
N ASP A 183 -20.21 -0.32 -7.76
CA ASP A 183 -20.51 0.04 -9.15
C ASP A 183 -19.37 0.87 -9.75
N ASP A 184 -18.43 0.19 -10.41
CA ASP A 184 -17.28 0.78 -11.11
C ASP A 184 -17.67 1.53 -12.41
N ARG A 185 -18.95 1.48 -12.83
CA ARG A 185 -19.47 2.31 -13.94
C ARG A 185 -19.61 3.77 -13.51
N GLU A 186 -19.78 4.01 -12.22
CA GLU A 186 -19.74 5.35 -11.64
C GLU A 186 -18.29 5.79 -11.42
N VAL A 187 -17.94 6.96 -11.96
CA VAL A 187 -16.60 7.54 -11.80
C VAL A 187 -16.49 8.13 -10.40
N LYS A 188 -15.71 7.49 -9.52
CA LYS A 188 -15.55 7.88 -8.11
C LYS A 188 -14.10 8.25 -7.80
N ILE A 189 -13.92 9.25 -6.94
CA ILE A 189 -12.59 9.80 -6.54
C ILE A 189 -12.32 9.50 -5.05
N VAL A 190 -12.97 8.48 -4.51
CA VAL A 190 -12.91 8.07 -3.10
C VAL A 190 -11.74 7.12 -2.81
N GLY A 191 -11.29 7.08 -1.56
CA GLY A 191 -10.29 6.15 -1.05
C GLY A 191 -10.85 4.79 -0.60
N GLY A 192 -12.13 4.73 -0.25
CA GLY A 192 -12.86 3.49 0.02
C GLY A 192 -13.16 2.70 -1.26
N ARG A 193 -12.82 1.41 -1.31
CA ARG A 193 -13.10 0.52 -2.46
C ARG A 193 -13.76 -0.78 -2.05
N ASN A 194 -12.94 -1.67 -1.53
CA ASN A 194 -13.20 -3.10 -1.43
C ASN A 194 -14.26 -3.47 -0.38
N GLY A 195 -14.71 -2.50 0.42
CA GLY A 195 -15.71 -2.72 1.48
C GLY A 195 -15.17 -3.37 2.75
N TYR A 196 -13.85 -3.35 2.98
CA TYR A 196 -13.24 -3.93 4.20
C TYR A 196 -12.96 -2.91 5.30
N GLY A 197 -12.47 -1.71 4.97
CA GLY A 197 -11.77 -0.79 5.89
C GLY A 197 -12.35 -0.66 7.30
N ALA A 198 -13.60 -0.20 7.41
CA ALA A 198 -14.22 -0.01 8.72
C ALA A 198 -14.49 -1.33 9.48
N LYS A 199 -14.76 -2.43 8.76
CA LYS A 199 -14.88 -3.77 9.37
C LYS A 199 -13.54 -4.29 9.86
N LEU A 200 -12.43 -3.99 9.19
CA LEU A 200 -11.10 -4.35 9.68
C LEU A 200 -10.81 -3.64 11.02
N CYS A 201 -11.14 -2.34 11.12
CA CYS A 201 -11.06 -1.63 12.40
C CYS A 201 -11.93 -2.27 13.49
N ASN A 202 -13.18 -2.65 13.18
CA ASN A 202 -14.08 -3.35 14.09
C ASN A 202 -13.51 -4.73 14.54
N ILE A 203 -13.02 -5.54 13.60
CA ILE A 203 -12.39 -6.86 13.87
C ILE A 203 -11.15 -6.72 14.76
N PHE A 204 -10.32 -5.70 14.56
CA PHE A 204 -9.15 -5.45 15.41
C PHE A 204 -9.45 -4.58 16.64
N SER A 205 -10.71 -4.49 17.07
CA SER A 205 -11.12 -3.75 18.28
C SER A 205 -11.83 -4.64 19.31
N LYS A 206 -11.62 -4.32 20.60
CA LYS A 206 -12.39 -4.90 21.72
C LYS A 206 -13.79 -4.31 21.81
N GLU A 207 -13.93 -3.04 21.42
CA GLU A 207 -15.20 -2.30 21.34
C GLU A 207 -15.16 -1.36 20.12
N PHE A 208 -16.24 -1.31 19.35
CA PHE A 208 -16.40 -0.42 18.20
C PHE A 208 -17.81 0.17 18.22
N VAL A 209 -17.90 1.50 18.36
CA VAL A 209 -19.15 2.25 18.51
C VAL A 209 -19.39 3.09 17.27
N VAL A 210 -20.57 2.93 16.67
CA VAL A 210 -21.06 3.78 15.59
C VAL A 210 -22.15 4.68 16.15
N GLU A 211 -21.98 5.99 16.00
CA GLU A 211 -23.03 6.99 16.22
C GLU A 211 -23.22 7.79 14.91
N THR A 212 -24.44 7.94 14.42
CA THR A 212 -24.72 8.76 13.23
C THR A 212 -26.09 9.42 13.32
N SER A 213 -26.21 10.60 12.71
CA SER A 213 -27.40 11.43 12.68
C SER A 213 -27.63 11.93 11.25
N SER A 214 -28.89 11.88 10.79
CA SER A 214 -29.24 12.27 9.42
C SER A 214 -30.65 12.87 9.34
N LYS A 215 -30.70 14.17 9.00
CA LYS A 215 -31.92 14.98 8.81
C LYS A 215 -32.88 14.37 7.80
N GLU A 216 -32.36 13.68 6.80
CA GLU A 216 -33.18 13.01 5.77
C GLU A 216 -34.04 11.89 6.38
N SER A 217 -33.51 11.21 7.40
CA SER A 217 -34.22 10.18 8.18
C SER A 217 -34.86 10.70 9.46
N SER A 218 -34.59 11.96 9.84
CA SER A 218 -34.96 12.58 11.13
C SER A 218 -34.56 11.75 12.37
N ARG A 219 -33.50 10.93 12.24
CA ARG A 219 -33.09 9.94 13.25
C ARG A 219 -31.65 10.16 13.73
N TYR A 220 -31.41 9.67 14.93
CA TYR A 220 -30.10 9.36 15.48
C TYR A 220 -30.01 7.85 15.70
N PHE A 221 -28.85 7.28 15.38
CA PHE A 221 -28.55 5.86 15.49
C PHE A 221 -27.30 5.66 16.34
N LYS A 222 -27.33 4.67 17.24
CA LYS A 222 -26.16 4.16 17.96
C LYS A 222 -26.14 2.64 18.00
N GLN A 223 -25.01 2.02 17.69
CA GLN A 223 -24.79 0.58 17.87
C GLN A 223 -23.36 0.30 18.31
N VAL A 224 -23.18 -0.75 19.11
CA VAL A 224 -21.89 -1.16 19.68
C VAL A 224 -21.58 -2.59 19.26
N TRP A 225 -20.40 -2.79 18.70
CA TRP A 225 -19.79 -4.10 18.50
C TRP A 225 -18.73 -4.34 19.58
N THR A 226 -18.54 -5.60 19.94
CA THR A 226 -17.55 -6.03 20.94
C THR A 226 -16.85 -7.30 20.49
N ASN A 227 -15.73 -7.63 21.13
CA ASN A 227 -15.02 -8.89 20.95
C ASN A 227 -14.70 -9.19 19.47
N ASN A 228 -13.90 -8.33 18.84
CA ASN A 228 -13.42 -8.50 17.47
C ASN A 228 -14.55 -8.63 16.42
N MET A 229 -15.59 -7.80 16.54
CA MET A 229 -16.83 -7.81 15.72
C MET A 229 -17.74 -9.04 15.93
N CYS A 230 -17.39 -10.00 16.80
CA CYS A 230 -18.21 -11.19 17.06
C CYS A 230 -19.43 -10.90 17.96
N GLY A 231 -19.37 -9.86 18.80
CA GLY A 231 -20.50 -9.35 19.57
C GLY A 231 -21.10 -8.11 18.91
N CYS A 232 -22.43 -7.97 18.96
CA CYS A 232 -23.16 -6.80 18.46
C CYS A 232 -24.36 -6.51 19.37
N SER A 233 -24.55 -5.25 19.75
CA SER A 233 -25.75 -4.80 20.46
C SER A 233 -26.93 -4.63 19.51
N GLU A 234 -28.15 -4.62 20.05
CA GLU A 234 -29.29 -4.05 19.33
C GLU A 234 -29.02 -2.55 19.01
N PRO A 235 -29.48 -2.03 17.87
CA PRO A 235 -29.31 -0.63 17.51
C PRO A 235 -30.29 0.26 18.29
N THR A 236 -29.76 1.28 18.96
CA THR A 236 -30.56 2.34 19.58
C THR A 236 -30.90 3.39 18.53
N VAL A 237 -32.16 3.47 18.13
CA VAL A 237 -32.67 4.51 17.21
C VAL A 237 -33.56 5.48 17.99
N LYS A 238 -33.35 6.79 17.78
CA LYS A 238 -34.09 7.89 18.41
C LYS A 238 -34.40 8.97 17.38
N GLU A 239 -35.31 9.89 17.70
CA GLU A 239 -35.44 11.14 16.95
C GLU A 239 -34.15 11.96 17.01
N GLN A 240 -33.84 12.68 15.93
CA GLN A 240 -32.64 13.49 15.83
C GLN A 240 -32.76 14.78 16.64
N THR A 241 -31.88 14.95 17.62
CA THR A 241 -31.72 16.18 18.41
C THR A 241 -30.39 16.90 18.17
N VAL A 242 -29.53 16.34 17.31
CA VAL A 242 -28.16 16.81 17.04
C VAL A 242 -27.96 17.11 15.55
N SER A 243 -26.92 17.89 15.20
CA SER A 243 -26.53 18.12 13.81
C SER A 243 -26.22 16.80 13.08
N ASP A 244 -26.26 16.83 11.74
CA ASP A 244 -25.80 15.69 10.95
C ASP A 244 -24.32 15.42 11.17
N GLY A 245 -23.96 14.14 11.11
CA GLY A 245 -22.58 13.71 11.20
C GLY A 245 -22.47 12.21 11.44
N THR A 246 -21.23 11.74 11.50
CA THR A 246 -20.90 10.37 11.91
C THR A 246 -19.73 10.42 12.88
N ARG A 247 -19.84 9.68 13.98
CA ARG A 247 -18.78 9.44 14.95
C ARG A 247 -18.51 7.95 15.04
N ILE A 248 -17.25 7.59 14.88
CA ILE A 248 -16.74 6.24 15.11
C ILE A 248 -15.80 6.31 16.30
N THR A 249 -16.11 5.57 17.37
CA THR A 249 -15.21 5.40 18.52
C THR A 249 -14.82 3.95 18.61
N PHE A 250 -13.52 3.66 18.58
CA PHE A 250 -13.00 2.30 18.65
C PHE A 250 -11.94 2.18 19.74
N ARG A 251 -11.92 1.02 20.41
CA ARG A 251 -10.90 0.62 21.36
C ARG A 251 -10.12 -0.54 20.75
N PRO A 252 -8.93 -0.30 20.18
CA PRO A 252 -8.12 -1.34 19.56
C PRO A 252 -7.88 -2.50 20.53
N ASP A 253 -7.81 -3.71 19.97
CA ASP A 253 -7.38 -4.89 20.70
C ASP A 253 -5.85 -4.90 20.83
N VAL A 254 -5.35 -4.02 21.71
CA VAL A 254 -3.92 -3.71 21.93
C VAL A 254 -3.04 -4.96 22.07
N GLU A 255 -3.56 -6.01 22.70
CA GLU A 255 -2.88 -7.31 22.87
C GLU A 255 -2.56 -7.98 21.53
N LYS A 256 -3.44 -7.87 20.52
CA LYS A 256 -3.18 -8.39 19.16
C LYS A 256 -2.08 -7.62 18.43
N PHE A 257 -1.75 -6.41 18.89
CA PHE A 257 -0.69 -5.55 18.38
C PHE A 257 0.59 -5.59 19.23
N GLY A 258 0.65 -6.47 20.24
CA GLY A 258 1.83 -6.61 21.10
C GLY A 258 2.08 -5.44 22.07
N ILE A 259 1.09 -4.56 22.28
CA ILE A 259 1.18 -3.41 23.18
C ILE A 259 0.12 -3.49 24.30
N THR A 260 0.34 -2.78 25.40
CA THR A 260 -0.58 -2.79 26.57
C THR A 260 -1.49 -1.57 26.63
N ALA A 261 -1.09 -0.47 25.98
CA ALA A 261 -1.84 0.77 25.86
C ALA A 261 -1.42 1.50 24.58
N LEU A 262 -2.11 2.59 24.23
CA LEU A 262 -1.68 3.50 23.15
C LEU A 262 -0.46 4.31 23.64
N ASP A 263 0.72 3.86 23.25
CA ASP A 263 2.01 4.50 23.55
C ASP A 263 2.21 5.83 22.81
N ASP A 264 3.37 6.46 23.04
CA ASP A 264 3.69 7.76 22.47
C ASP A 264 3.98 7.68 20.96
N ASP A 265 4.64 6.61 20.52
CA ASP A 265 5.06 6.38 19.13
C ASP A 265 3.85 6.24 18.21
N ILE A 266 2.88 5.38 18.55
CA ILE A 266 1.65 5.26 17.77
C ILE A 266 0.81 6.54 17.82
N CYS A 267 0.83 7.28 18.94
CA CYS A 267 0.13 8.56 19.04
C CYS A 267 0.77 9.65 18.17
N LYS A 268 2.11 9.68 18.04
CA LYS A 268 2.81 10.54 17.07
C LYS A 268 2.39 10.19 15.64
N MET A 269 2.27 8.91 15.30
CA MET A 269 1.77 8.47 13.99
C MET A 269 0.32 8.86 13.73
N PHE A 270 -0.58 8.71 14.71
CA PHE A 270 -1.97 9.19 14.60
C PHE A 270 -2.05 10.71 14.42
N ARG A 271 -1.25 11.47 15.18
CA ARG A 271 -1.17 12.94 15.05
C ARG A 271 -0.66 13.34 13.66
N LYS A 272 0.45 12.77 13.20
CA LYS A 272 0.99 13.03 11.87
C LYS A 272 0.00 12.68 10.76
N ARG A 273 -0.65 11.52 10.84
CA ARG A 273 -1.65 11.10 9.86
C ARG A 273 -2.91 11.99 9.87
N THR A 274 -3.23 12.62 11.01
CA THR A 274 -4.28 13.65 11.10
C THR A 274 -3.86 14.95 10.40
N TYR A 275 -2.59 15.36 10.52
CA TYR A 275 -2.03 16.49 9.77
C TYR A 275 -1.98 16.23 8.26
N ASP A 276 -1.69 14.99 7.82
CA ASP A 276 -1.76 14.60 6.40
C ASP A 276 -3.14 14.87 5.80
N ILE A 277 -4.22 14.58 6.53
CA ILE A 277 -5.59 14.85 6.09
C ILE A 277 -5.86 16.35 6.04
N ALA A 278 -5.43 17.12 7.05
CA ALA A 278 -5.59 18.58 7.05
C ALA A 278 -4.85 19.24 5.87
N GLY A 279 -3.72 18.68 5.44
CA GLY A 279 -2.97 19.13 4.27
C GLY A 279 -3.60 18.74 2.92
N THR A 280 -4.23 17.58 2.84
CA THR A 280 -4.73 17.02 1.56
C THR A 280 -6.19 17.33 1.28
N LEU A 281 -7.01 17.47 2.33
CA LEU A 281 -8.46 17.65 2.25
C LEU A 281 -8.85 19.13 2.22
N HIS A 282 -9.20 19.64 1.05
CA HIS A 282 -9.51 21.06 0.88
C HIS A 282 -10.85 21.48 1.52
N GLY A 283 -10.85 22.61 2.22
CA GLY A 283 -12.05 23.24 2.75
C GLY A 283 -12.68 22.49 3.93
N VAL A 284 -11.85 21.86 4.76
CA VAL A 284 -12.24 21.16 6.00
C VAL A 284 -11.28 21.55 7.12
N THR A 285 -11.81 21.97 8.27
CA THR A 285 -11.03 22.22 9.48
C THR A 285 -10.86 20.91 10.25
N VAL A 286 -9.60 20.57 10.56
CA VAL A 286 -9.26 19.33 11.27
C VAL A 286 -8.80 19.65 12.69
N TYR A 287 -9.23 18.83 13.64
CA TYR A 287 -8.81 18.90 15.04
C TYR A 287 -8.17 17.59 15.50
N TYR A 288 -7.18 17.67 16.37
CA TYR A 288 -6.56 16.54 17.07
C TYR A 288 -6.59 16.82 18.58
N ASN A 289 -7.21 15.95 19.38
CA ASN A 289 -7.41 16.10 20.83
C ASN A 289 -8.03 17.47 21.23
N ASN A 290 -8.99 17.94 20.42
CA ASN A 290 -9.65 19.25 20.50
C ASN A 290 -8.78 20.47 20.13
N GLU A 291 -7.50 20.30 19.85
CA GLU A 291 -6.65 21.35 19.30
C GLU A 291 -6.83 21.44 17.77
N ARG A 292 -6.91 22.66 17.24
CA ARG A 292 -7.00 22.87 15.78
C ARG A 292 -5.64 22.58 15.14
N VAL A 293 -5.63 21.75 14.11
CA VAL A 293 -4.43 21.48 13.30
C VAL A 293 -4.00 22.77 12.58
N LYS A 294 -2.71 23.13 12.64
CA LYS A 294 -2.16 24.39 12.11
C LYS A 294 -1.92 24.39 10.60
N VAL A 295 -2.56 23.48 9.87
CA VAL A 295 -2.46 23.28 8.42
C VAL A 295 -3.84 23.45 7.82
N SER A 296 -3.95 24.22 6.73
CA SER A 296 -5.21 24.46 6.02
C SER A 296 -5.16 24.15 4.51
N SER A 297 -3.97 23.86 4.00
CA SER A 297 -3.72 23.61 2.59
C SER A 297 -2.51 22.70 2.39
N PHE A 298 -2.39 22.12 1.19
CA PHE A 298 -1.24 21.30 0.83
C PHE A 298 0.07 22.09 0.82
N ARG A 299 0.01 23.42 0.61
CA ARG A 299 1.19 24.28 0.72
C ARG A 299 1.64 24.42 2.17
N ASP A 300 0.71 24.68 3.10
CA ASP A 300 1.03 24.75 4.54
C ASP A 300 1.59 23.42 5.04
N TYR A 301 1.03 22.31 4.56
CA TYR A 301 1.51 20.96 4.87
C TYR A 301 2.95 20.73 4.39
N VAL A 302 3.27 21.10 3.15
CA VAL A 302 4.64 21.01 2.62
C VAL A 302 5.60 21.92 3.39
N ASN A 303 5.15 23.11 3.81
CA ASN A 303 5.96 24.04 4.60
C ASN A 303 6.42 23.45 5.95
N LEU A 304 5.65 22.52 6.57
CA LEU A 304 6.09 21.81 7.78
C LEU A 304 7.45 21.11 7.60
N TYR A 305 7.74 20.65 6.38
CA TYR A 305 8.97 19.93 6.03
C TYR A 305 10.08 20.87 5.57
N SER A 306 9.93 22.19 5.73
CA SER A 306 10.97 23.16 5.39
C SER A 306 11.86 23.42 6.60
N ASP A 307 13.17 23.47 6.37
CA ASP A 307 14.13 23.88 7.39
C ASP A 307 14.08 25.42 7.55
N GLU A 308 14.49 25.97 8.70
CA GLU A 308 14.58 27.43 8.88
C GLU A 308 15.62 28.09 7.94
N ASP A 309 16.51 27.29 7.35
CA ASP A 309 17.52 27.74 6.40
C ASP A 309 16.92 28.11 5.03
N VAL A 310 16.93 29.40 4.74
CA VAL A 310 16.36 30.09 3.56
C VAL A 310 16.87 29.56 2.20
N SER A 311 17.89 28.69 2.19
CA SER A 311 18.42 28.07 0.97
C SER A 311 17.53 26.97 0.38
N ASN A 312 16.69 26.31 1.20
CA ASN A 312 15.82 25.22 0.74
C ASN A 312 14.56 25.74 0.01
N HIS A 313 14.75 26.26 -1.21
CA HIS A 313 13.67 26.67 -2.10
C HIS A 313 12.75 25.49 -2.41
N VAL A 314 11.56 25.47 -1.81
CA VAL A 314 10.51 24.51 -2.15
C VAL A 314 9.74 25.00 -3.38
N LEU A 315 9.90 24.32 -4.52
CA LEU A 315 9.05 24.57 -5.68
C LEU A 315 7.70 23.89 -5.45
N TYR A 316 6.69 24.69 -5.10
CA TYR A 316 5.29 24.27 -5.02
C TYR A 316 4.54 24.60 -6.31
N VAL A 317 3.84 23.62 -6.89
CA VAL A 317 3.05 23.79 -8.11
C VAL A 317 1.65 23.20 -7.94
N ASN A 318 0.65 24.07 -8.03
CA ASN A 318 -0.75 23.68 -8.16
C ASN A 318 -1.11 23.51 -9.64
N ALA A 319 -0.76 22.35 -10.22
CA ALA A 319 -0.91 22.08 -11.65
C ALA A 319 -2.39 21.99 -12.08
N SER A 320 -3.29 21.52 -11.21
CA SER A 320 -4.74 21.55 -11.45
C SER A 320 -5.53 21.28 -10.16
N ARG A 321 -6.86 21.43 -10.23
CA ARG A 321 -7.82 20.99 -9.17
C ARG A 321 -7.68 19.52 -8.71
N ARG A 322 -6.93 18.68 -9.44
CA ARG A 322 -6.66 17.27 -9.10
C ARG A 322 -5.18 16.95 -8.91
N TRP A 323 -4.27 17.92 -9.10
CA TRP A 323 -2.83 17.70 -9.06
C TRP A 323 -2.14 18.89 -8.41
N GLN A 324 -1.65 18.66 -7.19
CA GLN A 324 -0.71 19.54 -6.52
C GLN A 324 0.56 18.75 -6.28
N TRP A 325 1.72 19.35 -6.50
CA TRP A 325 2.99 18.73 -6.16
C TRP A 325 3.96 19.77 -5.65
N ALA A 326 4.94 19.33 -4.88
CA ALA A 326 6.07 20.15 -4.51
C ALA A 326 7.35 19.34 -4.54
N VAL A 327 8.48 20.01 -4.73
CA VAL A 327 9.80 19.39 -4.66
C VAL A 327 10.75 20.27 -3.86
N LYS A 328 11.56 19.63 -3.01
CA LYS A 328 12.67 20.26 -2.29
C LYS A 328 13.92 19.39 -2.38
N ARG A 329 15.08 20.00 -2.10
CA ARG A 329 16.32 19.25 -1.85
C ARG A 329 16.18 18.40 -0.59
N SER A 330 16.79 17.22 -0.60
CA SER A 330 16.76 16.27 0.51
C SER A 330 18.16 16.11 1.07
N GLN A 331 18.28 15.97 2.40
CA GLN A 331 19.56 15.80 3.09
C GLN A 331 19.98 14.32 3.20
N SER A 332 19.03 13.38 3.09
CA SER A 332 19.21 11.94 3.36
C SER A 332 18.77 11.05 2.18
N GLY A 333 19.06 11.46 0.95
CA GLY A 333 18.76 10.69 -0.27
C GLY A 333 17.36 10.96 -0.82
N PHE A 334 16.67 9.94 -1.33
CA PHE A 334 15.29 10.13 -1.84
C PHE A 334 14.26 10.01 -0.74
N GLN A 335 13.33 10.94 -0.74
CA GLN A 335 12.18 10.96 0.13
C GLN A 335 10.94 11.25 -0.72
N GLN A 336 9.80 10.75 -0.29
CA GLN A 336 8.55 11.20 -0.89
C GLN A 336 7.39 11.11 0.07
N ILE A 337 6.44 12.00 -0.12
CA ILE A 337 5.22 12.08 0.66
C ILE A 337 4.10 12.31 -0.33
N SER A 338 3.52 11.19 -0.80
CA SER A 338 2.52 11.19 -1.87
C SER A 338 1.16 10.76 -1.35
N PHE A 339 0.11 11.35 -1.90
CA PHE A 339 -1.27 11.12 -1.53
C PHE A 339 -2.15 10.93 -2.75
N VAL A 340 -3.00 9.89 -2.70
CA VAL A 340 -4.04 9.64 -3.70
C VAL A 340 -5.38 9.57 -2.99
N ASN A 341 -6.30 10.48 -3.30
CA ASN A 341 -7.63 10.53 -2.68
C ASN A 341 -7.54 10.55 -1.13
N ASN A 342 -6.64 11.38 -0.59
CA ASN A 342 -6.26 11.48 0.83
C ASN A 342 -5.55 10.26 1.45
N ILE A 343 -5.30 9.17 0.71
CA ILE A 343 -4.54 7.99 1.18
C ILE A 343 -3.04 8.23 0.97
N ALA A 344 -2.21 8.01 1.99
CA ALA A 344 -0.76 8.09 1.86
C ALA A 344 -0.17 6.89 1.08
N THR A 345 0.63 7.18 0.04
CA THR A 345 1.34 6.21 -0.81
C THR A 345 2.86 6.36 -0.69
N THR A 346 3.60 5.25 -0.67
CA THR A 346 4.98 5.24 -0.13
C THR A 346 6.12 4.79 -1.06
N SER A 347 5.89 4.34 -2.30
CA SER A 347 6.98 3.79 -3.16
C SER A 347 7.36 4.57 -4.45
N VAL A 348 8.52 5.28 -4.49
CA VAL A 348 9.29 5.80 -5.68
C VAL A 348 10.80 5.99 -5.30
N LYS A 349 11.69 6.34 -6.26
CA LYS A 349 13.13 6.70 -6.16
C LYS A 349 13.51 7.74 -7.27
N ASN A 350 14.60 8.54 -7.28
CA ASN A 350 15.77 8.70 -6.36
C ASN A 350 16.25 10.21 -6.26
N HIS A 351 17.08 10.59 -5.27
CA HIS A 351 17.72 11.94 -5.04
C HIS A 351 16.84 13.22 -4.85
N LEU A 352 15.55 13.10 -4.55
CA LEU A 352 14.63 14.25 -4.39
C LEU A 352 13.72 14.02 -3.19
N CYS A 353 13.19 15.10 -2.60
CA CYS A 353 12.02 15.02 -1.73
C CYS A 353 10.78 15.47 -2.52
N VAL A 354 9.94 14.53 -2.96
CA VAL A 354 8.76 14.83 -3.80
C VAL A 354 7.47 14.69 -3.02
N PHE A 355 6.69 15.76 -2.98
CA PHE A 355 5.35 15.82 -2.44
C PHE A 355 4.33 15.75 -3.57
N VAL A 356 3.30 14.92 -3.45
CA VAL A 356 2.22 14.82 -4.45
C VAL A 356 0.88 14.70 -3.74
N ASN A 357 -0.10 15.53 -4.09
CA ASN A 357 -1.50 15.34 -3.75
C ASN A 357 -2.30 15.20 -5.05
N ALA A 358 -2.84 14.00 -5.28
CA ALA A 358 -3.52 13.63 -6.52
C ALA A 358 -4.94 13.13 -6.26
N LEU A 359 -5.87 13.53 -7.14
CA LEU A 359 -7.22 13.01 -7.20
C LEU A 359 -7.37 12.14 -8.45
N ILE A 360 -7.56 10.84 -8.24
CA ILE A 360 -7.59 9.83 -9.29
C ILE A 360 -8.96 9.16 -9.34
N GLU A 361 -9.43 8.90 -10.56
CA GLU A 361 -10.67 8.17 -10.83
C GLU A 361 -10.43 6.65 -10.69
N ASN A 362 -11.22 6.00 -9.83
CA ASN A 362 -11.17 4.57 -9.54
C ASN A 362 -9.73 3.97 -9.38
N PRO A 363 -8.81 4.56 -8.56
CA PRO A 363 -7.40 4.14 -8.44
C PRO A 363 -7.20 2.73 -7.86
N ALA A 364 -6.82 1.75 -8.67
CA ALA A 364 -6.37 0.43 -8.22
C ALA A 364 -5.04 0.51 -7.42
N PHE A 365 -4.88 -0.37 -6.42
CA PHE A 365 -3.69 -0.50 -5.58
C PHE A 365 -3.20 -1.95 -5.56
N SER A 366 -1.97 -2.20 -5.11
CA SER A 366 -1.39 -3.55 -5.00
C SER A 366 -2.01 -4.41 -3.89
N SER A 367 -2.55 -3.80 -2.84
CA SER A 367 -3.02 -4.46 -1.62
C SER A 367 -4.15 -3.66 -0.94
N GLN A 368 -4.80 -4.26 0.06
CA GLN A 368 -5.78 -3.55 0.91
C GLN A 368 -5.14 -2.48 1.81
N SER A 369 -3.82 -2.50 2.04
CA SER A 369 -3.14 -1.39 2.74
C SER A 369 -3.06 -0.11 1.90
N LYS A 370 -3.23 -0.21 0.57
CA LYS A 370 -3.27 0.91 -0.40
C LYS A 370 -1.96 1.73 -0.49
N SER A 371 -0.82 1.15 -0.11
CA SER A 371 0.48 1.83 -0.09
C SER A 371 1.09 2.11 -1.48
N VAL A 372 0.73 1.31 -2.49
CA VAL A 372 1.24 1.42 -3.87
C VAL A 372 0.09 1.46 -4.87
N LEU A 373 -0.01 2.57 -5.62
CA LEU A 373 -0.94 2.75 -6.73
C LEU A 373 -0.50 1.92 -7.94
N THR A 374 -1.43 1.19 -8.56
CA THR A 374 -1.19 0.33 -9.75
C THR A 374 -1.97 0.76 -10.99
N THR A 375 -2.75 1.84 -10.91
CA THR A 375 -3.51 2.37 -12.06
C THR A 375 -2.57 2.90 -13.14
N SER A 376 -2.82 2.52 -14.40
CA SER A 376 -2.10 3.07 -15.56
C SER A 376 -2.43 4.55 -15.75
N ALA A 377 -1.43 5.39 -16.05
CA ALA A 377 -1.60 6.84 -16.19
C ALA A 377 -2.68 7.28 -17.20
N SER A 378 -2.94 6.49 -18.24
CA SER A 378 -4.04 6.69 -19.21
C SER A 378 -5.44 6.65 -18.59
N LYS A 379 -5.60 6.04 -17.41
CA LYS A 379 -6.85 5.86 -16.67
C LYS A 379 -6.99 6.80 -15.46
N PHE A 380 -6.10 7.77 -15.27
CA PHE A 380 -6.19 8.70 -14.13
C PHE A 380 -7.36 9.70 -14.21
N GLY A 381 -8.07 9.77 -15.35
CA GLY A 381 -9.12 10.79 -15.60
C GLY A 381 -8.60 12.23 -15.70
N SER A 382 -7.28 12.43 -15.59
CA SER A 382 -6.61 13.72 -15.60
C SER A 382 -5.13 13.54 -15.93
N LYS A 383 -4.45 14.62 -16.35
CA LYS A 383 -3.01 14.64 -16.63
C LYS A 383 -2.34 15.67 -15.73
N CYS A 384 -1.20 15.30 -15.14
CA CYS A 384 -0.27 16.28 -14.60
C CYS A 384 0.59 16.80 -15.76
N ILE A 385 0.48 18.09 -16.07
CA ILE A 385 1.40 18.77 -16.99
C ILE A 385 2.36 19.57 -16.12
N CYS A 386 3.65 19.33 -16.31
CA CYS A 386 4.72 20.02 -15.61
C CYS A 386 5.43 20.93 -16.62
N ASP A 387 5.62 22.21 -16.30
CA ASP A 387 6.46 23.08 -17.11
C ASP A 387 7.93 22.75 -16.87
N VAL A 388 8.58 22.26 -17.93
CA VAL A 388 9.99 21.85 -17.92
C VAL A 388 10.90 23.03 -17.58
N ASN A 389 10.56 24.25 -18.03
CA ASN A 389 11.39 25.43 -17.78
C ASN A 389 11.39 25.80 -16.29
N THR A 390 10.21 25.82 -15.65
CA THR A 390 10.07 26.06 -14.20
C THR A 390 10.88 25.05 -13.38
N VAL A 391 10.83 23.76 -13.71
CA VAL A 391 11.63 22.74 -13.01
C VAL A 391 13.13 22.91 -13.28
N GLN A 392 13.52 23.24 -14.50
CA GLN A 392 14.93 23.43 -14.86
C GLN A 392 15.55 24.63 -14.14
N SER A 393 14.85 25.77 -14.08
CA SER A 393 15.30 26.95 -13.32
C SER A 393 15.45 26.61 -11.84
N TRP A 394 14.43 25.97 -11.24
CA TRP A 394 14.49 25.55 -9.84
C TRP A 394 15.64 24.57 -9.55
N ALA A 395 15.91 23.60 -10.43
CA ALA A 395 16.99 22.63 -10.24
C ALA A 395 18.39 23.28 -10.26
N ILE A 396 18.53 24.40 -10.99
CA ILE A 396 19.74 25.22 -11.00
C ILE A 396 19.80 26.10 -9.73
N GLU A 397 18.73 26.82 -9.41
CA GLU A 397 18.65 27.74 -8.26
C GLU A 397 18.79 27.04 -6.89
N SER A 398 18.30 25.80 -6.77
CA SER A 398 18.41 24.97 -5.56
C SER A 398 19.78 24.32 -5.35
N GLY A 399 20.73 24.49 -6.27
CA GLY A 399 22.05 23.85 -6.22
C GLY A 399 22.05 22.34 -6.50
N LEU A 400 20.89 21.72 -6.75
CA LEU A 400 20.74 20.29 -7.03
C LEU A 400 21.60 19.85 -8.22
N VAL A 401 21.67 20.66 -9.28
CA VAL A 401 22.49 20.38 -10.46
C VAL A 401 23.99 20.35 -10.10
N GLU A 402 24.45 21.24 -9.23
CA GLU A 402 25.86 21.28 -8.80
C GLU A 402 26.22 20.06 -7.94
N GLU A 403 25.33 19.64 -7.05
CA GLU A 403 25.48 18.44 -6.22
C GLU A 403 25.55 17.16 -7.07
N LEU A 404 24.65 16.99 -8.04
CA LEU A 404 24.66 15.85 -8.96
C LEU A 404 25.94 15.82 -9.83
N ILE A 405 26.43 16.98 -10.27
CA ILE A 405 27.71 17.08 -11.00
C ILE A 405 28.88 16.69 -10.08
N ASN A 406 28.90 17.18 -8.83
CA ASN A 406 29.95 16.87 -7.87
C ASN A 406 29.96 15.37 -7.50
N GLU A 407 28.80 14.75 -7.31
CA GLU A 407 28.68 13.30 -7.14
C GLU A 407 29.18 12.53 -8.36
N SER A 408 28.82 12.93 -9.58
CA SER A 408 29.30 12.27 -10.81
C SER A 408 30.82 12.37 -10.95
N MET A 409 31.39 13.56 -10.71
CA MET A 409 32.82 13.82 -10.74
C MET A 409 33.58 13.03 -9.66
N ALA A 410 32.98 12.86 -8.49
CA ALA A 410 33.53 12.03 -7.40
C ALA A 410 33.51 10.53 -7.75
N ARG A 411 32.44 10.03 -8.38
CA ARG A 411 32.37 8.65 -8.90
C ARG A 411 33.37 8.39 -10.03
N GLU A 412 33.69 9.41 -10.83
CA GLU A 412 34.72 9.36 -11.88
C GLU A 412 36.17 9.59 -11.39
N GLY A 413 36.38 9.87 -10.10
CA GLY A 413 37.72 10.07 -9.53
C GLY A 413 38.46 11.33 -10.05
N ARG A 414 37.72 12.37 -10.47
CA ARG A 414 38.30 13.61 -11.04
C ARG A 414 38.10 14.80 -10.11
N SER A 415 39.18 15.39 -9.62
CA SER A 415 39.12 16.70 -8.93
C SER A 415 38.63 17.79 -9.90
N ALA A 416 37.75 18.66 -9.41
CA ALA A 416 37.05 19.66 -10.21
C ALA A 416 38.00 20.58 -11.01
N ARG A 417 37.95 20.49 -12.34
CA ARG A 417 38.47 21.53 -13.24
C ARG A 417 37.32 22.42 -13.69
N LYS A 418 37.48 23.73 -13.55
CA LYS A 418 36.56 24.73 -14.14
C LYS A 418 36.59 24.61 -15.66
N VAL A 419 35.57 23.97 -16.25
CA VAL A 419 35.43 23.84 -17.71
C VAL A 419 34.88 25.15 -18.28
N LYS A 420 35.68 25.85 -19.10
CA LYS A 420 35.13 26.79 -20.08
C LYS A 420 34.62 25.99 -21.28
N PRO A 421 33.48 26.35 -21.89
CA PRO A 421 32.93 25.61 -23.02
C PRO A 421 33.88 25.71 -24.21
N LYS A 422 34.28 24.56 -24.76
CA LYS A 422 35.05 24.48 -26.00
C LYS A 422 34.29 23.61 -26.99
N VAL A 423 33.83 24.24 -28.08
CA VAL A 423 33.12 23.58 -29.17
C VAL A 423 34.11 22.70 -29.94
N CYS A 424 33.83 21.41 -30.02
CA CYS A 424 34.45 20.49 -30.96
C CYS A 424 33.34 19.84 -31.81
N ARG A 425 33.60 19.68 -33.11
CA ARG A 425 32.59 19.19 -34.08
C ARG A 425 32.41 17.68 -33.98
N SER A 426 31.19 17.24 -34.24
CA SER A 426 30.76 15.85 -34.31
C SER A 426 31.28 15.12 -35.55
N ASP A 427 31.58 13.84 -35.39
CA ASP A 427 31.05 12.80 -36.28
C ASP A 427 30.23 11.86 -35.39
N ASP A 428 28.92 11.75 -35.66
CA ASP A 428 27.96 11.17 -34.71
C ASP A 428 27.71 9.66 -34.97
N LEU A 429 27.94 8.85 -33.94
CA LEU A 429 27.71 7.40 -33.93
C LEU A 429 26.44 7.00 -33.13
N SER A 430 25.61 7.96 -32.70
CA SER A 430 24.37 7.76 -31.93
C SER A 430 23.38 6.77 -32.57
N ASN A 431 23.51 6.55 -33.88
CA ASN A 431 22.74 5.60 -34.70
C ASN A 431 22.80 4.14 -34.18
N ILE A 432 23.83 3.76 -33.42
CA ILE A 432 24.08 2.37 -33.01
C ILE A 432 23.69 2.16 -31.54
N VAL A 433 22.42 1.79 -31.33
CA VAL A 433 21.73 1.63 -30.02
C VAL A 433 22.42 0.69 -29.00
N LYS A 434 23.44 -0.08 -29.40
CA LYS A 434 24.21 -1.01 -28.54
C LYS A 434 25.73 -0.89 -28.73
N LEU A 435 26.22 0.25 -29.19
CA LEU A 435 27.65 0.54 -29.24
C LEU A 435 28.11 1.01 -27.85
N GLU A 436 29.12 0.33 -27.30
CA GLU A 436 29.87 0.80 -26.14
C GLU A 436 31.22 1.33 -26.65
N ASP A 437 31.30 2.63 -26.90
CA ASP A 437 32.53 3.30 -27.34
C ASP A 437 33.59 3.34 -26.23
N ALA A 438 34.85 3.17 -26.62
CA ALA A 438 35.96 3.39 -25.70
C ALA A 438 36.21 4.89 -25.55
N ASN A 439 36.65 5.28 -24.36
CA ASN A 439 36.89 6.68 -23.97
C ASN A 439 37.81 7.48 -24.91
N TRP A 440 38.61 6.82 -25.76
CA TRP A 440 39.53 7.44 -26.73
C TRP A 440 39.33 6.95 -28.17
N ALA A 441 38.17 6.35 -28.48
CA ALA A 441 37.78 6.06 -29.86
C ALA A 441 37.71 7.38 -30.65
N GLY A 442 38.47 7.49 -31.74
CA GLY A 442 38.58 8.71 -32.54
C GLY A 442 39.57 9.77 -32.01
N ASP A 443 40.24 9.56 -30.86
CA ASP A 443 41.30 10.47 -30.40
C ASP A 443 42.54 10.41 -31.32
N ALA A 444 43.07 11.59 -31.70
CA ALA A 444 44.14 11.70 -32.68
C ALA A 444 45.49 11.04 -32.27
N VAL A 445 45.69 10.72 -30.98
CA VAL A 445 46.92 10.12 -30.45
C VAL A 445 46.65 8.73 -29.86
N LEU A 446 45.56 8.58 -29.12
CA LEU A 446 45.25 7.37 -28.35
C LEU A 446 44.32 6.39 -29.07
N SER A 447 43.68 6.77 -30.19
CA SER A 447 42.80 5.86 -30.94
C SER A 447 43.52 4.61 -31.47
N GLN A 448 44.85 4.64 -31.67
CA GLN A 448 45.60 3.46 -32.11
C GLN A 448 45.71 2.37 -31.02
N GLN A 449 45.41 2.69 -29.76
CA GLN A 449 45.40 1.74 -28.64
C GLN A 449 44.02 1.12 -28.41
N CYS A 450 42.96 1.68 -29.01
CA CYS A 450 41.61 1.15 -28.90
C CYS A 450 41.42 -0.06 -29.83
N ARG A 451 40.79 -1.13 -29.33
CA ARG A 451 40.34 -2.27 -30.16
C ARG A 451 38.83 -2.45 -30.10
N LEU A 452 38.22 -2.61 -31.28
CA LEU A 452 36.83 -3.01 -31.43
C LEU A 452 36.69 -4.52 -31.19
N PHE A 453 35.87 -4.93 -30.23
CA PHE A 453 35.46 -6.31 -30.06
C PHE A 453 34.03 -6.48 -30.58
N VAL A 454 33.87 -7.25 -31.65
CA VAL A 454 32.57 -7.66 -32.19
C VAL A 454 32.21 -9.02 -31.60
N THR A 455 31.06 -9.11 -30.93
CA THR A 455 30.57 -10.35 -30.30
C THR A 455 29.26 -10.79 -30.93
N GLU A 456 29.08 -12.09 -31.12
CA GLU A 456 27.85 -12.68 -31.66
C GLU A 456 26.87 -13.01 -30.51
N GLY A 457 25.68 -12.40 -30.54
CA GLY A 457 24.64 -12.65 -29.54
C GLY A 457 23.62 -13.70 -30.00
N MET A 458 23.08 -14.49 -29.06
CA MET A 458 22.14 -15.61 -29.31
C MET A 458 20.78 -15.23 -29.95
N GLN A 459 20.57 -13.97 -30.35
CA GLN A 459 19.42 -13.51 -31.12
C GLN A 459 19.85 -12.51 -32.20
N LYS A 460 20.43 -12.99 -33.32
CA LYS A 460 20.66 -12.27 -34.61
C LYS A 460 21.12 -10.79 -34.52
N HIS A 461 21.81 -10.42 -33.45
CA HIS A 461 22.25 -9.05 -33.18
C HIS A 461 23.64 -9.12 -32.56
N TYR A 462 24.63 -8.60 -33.28
CA TYR A 462 25.99 -8.44 -32.81
C TYR A 462 26.05 -7.35 -31.74
N ARG A 463 26.93 -7.51 -30.75
CA ARG A 463 27.21 -6.50 -29.73
C ARG A 463 28.66 -6.06 -29.86
N CYS A 464 28.89 -4.76 -29.97
CA CYS A 464 30.21 -4.17 -30.21
C CYS A 464 30.61 -3.33 -29.00
N SER A 465 31.72 -3.71 -28.37
CA SER A 465 32.32 -2.97 -27.25
C SER A 465 33.80 -2.71 -27.57
N PHE A 466 34.29 -1.50 -27.32
CA PHE A 466 35.73 -1.23 -27.38
C PHE A 466 36.34 -1.34 -25.98
N ILE A 467 37.49 -2.01 -25.87
CA ILE A 467 38.24 -2.12 -24.61
C ILE A 467 39.70 -1.74 -24.87
N LEU A 468 40.30 -1.05 -23.89
CA LEU A 468 41.73 -0.72 -23.88
C LEU A 468 42.52 -1.85 -23.19
N ILE A 469 43.73 -2.14 -23.68
CA ILE A 469 44.71 -2.99 -23.01
C ILE A 469 45.88 -2.11 -22.56
#